data_AF-A0A1J5JDT9-F1
#
_entry.id   AF-A0A1J5JDT9-F1
#
_cell.length_a   1.000
_cell.length_b   1.000
_cell.length_c   1.000
_cell.angle_alpha   90.00
_cell.angle_beta   90.00
_cell.angle_gamma   90.00
#
_symmetry.space_group_name_H-M   'P 1'
#
loop_
_entity.id
_entity.type
_entity.pdbx_description
1 polymer ?
#
loop_
_entity_poly.entity_id
_entity_poly.type
_entity_poly.pdbx_seq_one_letter_code
_entity_poly.pdbx_strand_id
1 'polypeptide(L)'
;MKSIFIASGLFAAVLMSFAPSASAGTFGDSMEERAAAVRSQTEGLNNYHAYLARELAMIAGAENSQHDGADRVFMKMAEQEAAKAGGK
;
A
#
# COMPACT_ATOMS: atom_id res chain seq x y z
N MET A 1 56.77 17.03 -2.47
CA MET A 1 55.57 17.52 -3.18
C MET A 1 54.92 16.34 -3.89
N LYS A 2 53.75 15.89 -3.44
CA LYS A 2 52.92 14.88 -4.12
C LYS A 2 51.47 15.29 -3.93
N SER A 3 50.88 15.75 -5.03
CA SER A 3 49.51 16.24 -5.14
C SER A 3 48.55 15.05 -5.08
N ILE A 4 47.64 15.03 -4.10
CA ILE A 4 46.50 14.10 -4.08
C ILE A 4 45.32 14.89 -4.63
N PHE A 5 44.94 14.51 -5.84
CA PHE A 5 43.74 14.97 -6.52
C PHE A 5 42.55 14.06 -6.15
N ILE A 6 41.38 14.68 -6.07
CA ILE A 6 40.03 14.08 -6.10
C ILE A 6 39.49 13.59 -4.75
N ALA A 7 38.86 14.53 -4.03
CA ALA A 7 37.81 14.23 -3.06
C ALA A 7 36.62 15.17 -3.26
N SER A 8 36.11 15.26 -4.49
CA SER A 8 34.87 15.98 -4.83
C SER A 8 33.83 15.04 -5.46
N GLY A 9 33.77 13.79 -5.00
CA GLY A 9 32.83 12.78 -5.49
C GLY A 9 31.71 12.43 -4.51
N LEU A 10 31.57 13.15 -3.39
CA LEU A 10 30.68 12.77 -2.28
C LEU A 10 29.33 13.51 -2.27
N PHE A 11 28.72 13.76 -3.43
CA PHE A 11 27.42 14.46 -3.51
C PHE A 11 26.34 13.76 -4.34
N ALA A 12 26.64 12.65 -5.01
CA ALA A 12 25.70 12.00 -5.93
C ALA A 12 24.89 10.83 -5.34
N ALA A 13 25.05 10.49 -4.05
CA ALA A 13 24.50 9.25 -3.48
C ALA A 13 23.20 9.41 -2.66
N VAL A 14 22.65 10.62 -2.51
CA VAL A 14 21.54 10.87 -1.54
C VAL A 14 20.15 10.98 -2.20
N LEU A 15 20.02 10.93 -3.53
CA LEU A 15 18.75 11.23 -4.22
C LEU A 15 17.89 10.01 -4.62
N MET A 16 18.17 8.80 -4.14
CA MET A 16 17.47 7.57 -4.60
C MET A 16 16.49 6.94 -3.59
N SER A 17 16.12 7.61 -2.50
CA SER A 17 15.35 6.96 -1.40
C SER A 17 13.87 7.31 -1.28
N PHE A 18 13.21 7.81 -2.31
CA PHE A 18 11.75 8.00 -2.29
C PHE A 18 11.08 7.58 -3.59
N ALA A 19 11.26 6.31 -3.95
CA ALA A 19 10.25 5.64 -4.78
C ALA A 19 9.22 5.05 -3.80
N PRO A 20 7.97 5.54 -3.73
CA PRO A 20 6.92 4.71 -3.19
C PRO A 20 6.88 3.46 -4.07
N SER A 21 7.15 2.30 -3.47
CA SER A 21 6.85 1.01 -4.05
C SER A 21 5.34 0.93 -4.22
N ALA A 22 4.83 1.48 -5.31
CA ALA A 22 3.51 1.17 -5.82
C ALA A 22 3.57 -0.32 -6.17
N SER A 23 3.13 -1.16 -5.23
CA SER A 23 2.83 -2.55 -5.50
C SER A 23 1.65 -2.57 -6.47
N ALA A 24 1.95 -2.43 -7.75
CA ALA A 24 1.04 -2.71 -8.83
C ALA A 24 0.91 -4.22 -8.91
N GLY A 25 0.00 -4.75 -8.07
CA GLY A 25 -0.36 -6.16 -8.03
C GLY A 25 -0.73 -6.66 -9.42
N THR A 26 0.05 -7.64 -9.85
CA THR A 26 -0.12 -8.54 -10.98
C THR A 26 -1.55 -9.03 -11.14
N PHE A 27 -1.96 -9.26 -12.38
CA PHE A 27 -3.22 -9.91 -12.75
C PHE A 27 -3.56 -11.10 -11.83
N GLY A 28 -4.62 -10.98 -11.01
CA GLY A 28 -5.28 -12.15 -10.43
C GLY A 28 -5.52 -12.20 -8.91
N ASP A 29 -5.37 -11.13 -8.13
CA ASP A 29 -5.66 -11.22 -6.68
C ASP A 29 -7.16 -11.45 -6.44
N SER A 30 -7.47 -12.61 -5.87
CA SER A 30 -8.82 -12.95 -5.41
C SER A 30 -9.31 -11.96 -4.33
N MET A 31 -10.61 -11.88 -4.10
CA MET A 31 -11.13 -10.93 -3.12
C MET A 31 -10.62 -11.20 -1.69
N GLU A 32 -10.51 -12.47 -1.31
CA GLU A 32 -9.85 -12.89 -0.06
C GLU A 32 -8.40 -12.40 0.03
N GLU A 33 -7.64 -12.51 -1.05
CA GLU A 33 -6.22 -12.12 -1.07
C GLU A 33 -6.06 -10.60 -0.91
N ARG A 34 -6.90 -9.82 -1.58
CA ARG A 34 -6.96 -8.36 -1.42
C ARG A 34 -7.36 -7.96 -0.01
N ALA A 35 -8.35 -8.64 0.58
CA ALA A 35 -8.75 -8.40 1.97
C ALA A 35 -7.62 -8.71 2.96
N ALA A 36 -6.88 -9.81 2.73
CA ALA A 36 -5.73 -10.18 3.54
C ALA A 36 -4.60 -9.14 3.42
N ALA A 37 -4.36 -8.61 2.22
CA ALA A 37 -3.40 -7.53 1.99
C ALA A 37 -3.79 -6.25 2.75
N VAL A 38 -5.05 -5.82 2.69
CA VAL A 38 -5.57 -4.67 3.47
C VAL A 38 -5.36 -4.89 4.97
N ARG A 39 -5.65 -6.10 5.47
CA ARG A 39 -5.46 -6.43 6.88
C ARG A 39 -3.99 -6.35 7.29
N SER A 40 -3.09 -6.88 6.47
CA SER A 40 -1.64 -6.82 6.70
C SER A 40 -1.13 -5.37 6.71
N GLN A 41 -1.54 -4.56 5.72
CA GLN A 41 -1.15 -3.15 5.63
C GLN A 41 -1.65 -2.29 6.80
N THR A 42 -2.75 -2.69 7.42
CA THR A 42 -3.36 -1.95 8.53
C THR A 42 -3.04 -2.53 9.91
N GLU A 43 -2.23 -3.59 9.96
CA GLU A 43 -1.87 -4.24 11.22
C GLU A 43 -1.08 -3.29 12.14
N GLY A 44 -1.47 -3.25 13.42
CA GLY A 44 -0.88 -2.34 14.40
C GLY A 44 -1.24 -0.86 14.22
N LEU A 45 -1.97 -0.48 13.16
CA LEU A 45 -2.42 0.89 12.92
C LEU A 45 -3.77 1.14 13.62
N ASN A 46 -3.82 2.18 14.45
CA ASN A 46 -4.99 2.53 15.27
C ASN A 46 -5.58 3.90 14.92
N ASN A 47 -5.44 4.33 13.66
CA ASN A 47 -6.00 5.58 13.16
C ASN A 47 -7.32 5.34 12.40
N TYR A 48 -8.03 6.43 12.10
CA TYR A 48 -9.31 6.40 11.39
C TYR A 48 -9.23 5.66 10.05
N HIS A 49 -8.20 5.94 9.25
CA HIS A 49 -8.03 5.32 7.94
C HIS A 49 -7.81 3.80 8.04
N ALA A 50 -7.05 3.34 9.03
CA ALA A 50 -6.85 1.90 9.29
C ALA A 50 -8.14 1.20 9.74
N TYR A 51 -8.97 1.88 10.55
CA TYR A 51 -10.29 1.35 10.91
C TYR A 51 -11.21 1.27 9.69
N LEU A 52 -11.31 2.36 8.93
CA LEU A 52 -12.18 2.45 7.76
C LEU A 52 -11.79 1.46 6.66
N ALA A 53 -10.49 1.27 6.42
CA ALA A 53 -9.97 0.28 5.48
C ALA A 53 -10.45 -1.14 5.82
N ARG A 54 -10.38 -1.53 7.10
CA ARG A 54 -10.84 -2.85 7.56
C ARG A 54 -12.34 -3.03 7.40
N GLU A 55 -13.13 -2.02 7.74
CA GLU A 55 -14.59 -2.05 7.54
C GLU A 55 -14.97 -2.21 6.06
N LEU A 56 -14.36 -1.40 5.18
CA LEU A 56 -14.62 -1.47 3.74
C LEU A 56 -14.25 -2.83 3.15
N ALA A 57 -13.13 -3.44 3.59
CA ALA A 57 -12.74 -4.78 3.16
C ALA A 57 -13.72 -5.85 3.64
N MET A 58 -14.26 -5.74 4.86
CA MET A 58 -15.30 -6.65 5.35
C MET A 58 -16.60 -6.53 4.55
N ILE A 59 -17.05 -5.30 4.26
CA ILE A 59 -18.23 -5.05 3.42
C ILE A 59 -18.00 -5.63 2.02
N ALA A 60 -16.83 -5.39 1.43
CA ALA A 60 -16.48 -5.94 0.13
C ALA A 60 -16.60 -7.48 0.07
N GLY A 61 -16.16 -8.18 1.13
CA GLY A 61 -16.33 -9.63 1.26
C GLY A 61 -17.78 -10.08 1.38
N ALA A 62 -18.61 -9.32 2.11
CA ALA A 62 -20.04 -9.60 2.23
C ALA A 62 -20.80 -9.41 0.89
N GLU A 63 -20.39 -8.42 0.10
CA GLU A 63 -20.98 -8.10 -1.20
C GLU A 63 -20.52 -9.07 -2.31
N ASN A 64 -19.32 -9.66 -2.20
CA ASN A 64 -18.72 -10.57 -3.20
C ASN A 64 -19.59 -11.78 -3.58
N SER A 65 -20.55 -12.15 -2.71
CA SER A 65 -21.46 -13.28 -2.94
C SER A 65 -22.89 -12.87 -3.32
N GLN A 66 -23.22 -11.58 -3.29
CA GLN A 66 -24.62 -11.12 -3.32
C GLN A 66 -24.89 -10.12 -4.45
N HIS A 67 -23.97 -9.19 -4.73
CA HIS A 67 -24.20 -8.11 -5.69
C HIS A 67 -23.04 -7.95 -6.66
N ASP A 68 -23.36 -7.85 -7.95
CA ASP A 68 -22.35 -7.80 -9.00
C ASP A 68 -21.63 -6.44 -9.03
N GLY A 69 -20.34 -6.42 -8.69
CA GLY A 69 -19.45 -5.26 -8.82
C GLY A 69 -19.38 -4.29 -7.64
N ALA A 70 -20.29 -4.36 -6.67
CA ALA A 70 -20.23 -3.54 -5.45
C ALA A 70 -19.01 -3.89 -4.58
N ASP A 71 -18.74 -5.19 -4.51
CA ASP A 71 -17.54 -5.79 -3.90
C ASP A 71 -16.25 -5.07 -4.35
N ARG A 72 -16.05 -4.91 -5.65
CA ARG A 72 -14.85 -4.31 -6.24
C ARG A 72 -14.71 -2.84 -5.88
N VAL A 73 -15.83 -2.12 -5.75
CA VAL A 73 -15.83 -0.71 -5.35
C VAL A 73 -15.40 -0.58 -3.89
N PHE A 74 -16.01 -1.34 -2.99
CA PHE A 74 -15.65 -1.30 -1.57
C PHE A 74 -14.22 -1.74 -1.32
N MET A 75 -13.74 -2.78 -2.01
CA MET A 75 -12.34 -3.21 -1.86
C MET A 75 -11.37 -2.14 -2.36
N LYS A 76 -11.68 -1.46 -3.47
CA LYS A 76 -10.85 -0.35 -3.96
C LYS A 76 -10.80 0.81 -2.95
N MET A 77 -11.91 1.11 -2.28
CA MET A 77 -11.93 2.11 -1.22
C MET A 77 -11.12 1.63 0.00
N ALA A 78 -11.21 0.35 0.36
CA ALA A 78 -10.43 -0.23 1.45
C ALA A 78 -8.92 -0.08 1.23
N GLU A 79 -8.44 -0.40 0.02
CA GLU A 79 -7.05 -0.25 -0.39
C GLU A 79 -6.57 1.21 -0.33
N GLN A 80 -7.41 2.15 -0.76
CA GLN A 80 -7.10 3.58 -0.68
C GLN A 80 -6.96 4.06 0.77
N GLU A 81 -7.85 3.62 1.66
CA GLU A 81 -7.78 3.96 3.07
C GLU A 81 -6.59 3.28 3.77
N ALA A 82 -6.24 2.04 3.39
CA ALA A 82 -5.04 1.36 3.89
C ALA A 82 -3.76 2.14 3.51
N ALA A 83 -3.68 2.63 2.27
CA ALA A 83 -2.57 3.47 1.83
C ALA A 83 -2.51 4.80 2.62
N LYS A 84 -3.65 5.45 2.88
CA LYS A 84 -3.71 6.68 3.70
C LYS A 84 -3.35 6.45 5.17
N ALA A 85 -3.61 5.25 5.69
CA ALA A 85 -3.27 4.90 7.06
C ALA A 85 -1.77 4.81 7.33
N GLY A 86 -0.95 4.74 6.27
CA GLY A 86 0.49 4.48 6.32
C GLY A 86 0.85 3.02 6.06
N GLY A 87 -0.05 2.25 5.42
CA GLY A 87 0.23 0.89 4.98
C GLY A 87 1.44 0.84 4.05
N LYS A 88 2.31 -0.15 4.28
CA LYS A 88 3.52 -0.40 3.50
C LYS A 88 3.30 -1.45 2.44
#